data_AF-J3YSC7-F1
#
_entry.id   AF-J3YSC7-F1
#
_cell.length_a   1.000
_cell.length_b   1.000
_cell.length_c   1.000
_cell.angle_alpha   90.00
_cell.angle_beta   90.00
_cell.angle_gamma   90.00
#
_symmetry.space_group_name_H-M   'P 1'
#
loop_
_entity.id
_entity.type
_entity.pdbx_description
1 polymer ?
#
loop_
_entity_poly.entity_id
_entity_poly.type
_entity_poly.pdbx_seq_one_letter_code
_entity_poly.pdbx_strand_id
1 'polypeptide(L)' 'MDGWLKLPGARGDKIRILQIINTHLFLDENEILLEVKTFLIYISVLKAVQAENQHFGLVVITGGLAQDN' A
#
# COMPACT_ATOMS: atom_id res chain seq x y z
N MET A 1 11.65 8.80 -19.63
CA MET A 1 10.44 9.66 -19.64
C MET A 1 10.38 10.33 -18.29
N ASP A 2 10.62 11.63 -18.22
CA ASP A 2 10.65 12.35 -16.94
C ASP A 2 9.24 12.83 -16.59
N GLY A 3 8.50 11.98 -15.88
CA GLY A 3 7.18 12.29 -15.35
C GLY A 3 7.28 12.73 -13.90
N TRP A 4 7.29 14.04 -13.64
CA TRP A 4 7.26 14.57 -12.28
C TRP A 4 5.84 14.43 -11.71
N LEU A 5 5.67 13.62 -10.67
CA LEU A 5 4.42 13.57 -9.90
C LEU A 5 4.30 14.86 -9.07
N LYS A 6 3.36 15.73 -9.44
CA LYS A 6 3.06 16.95 -8.67
C LYS A 6 1.99 16.63 -7.63
N LEU A 7 2.36 16.67 -6.35
CA LEU A 7 1.44 16.42 -5.24
C LEU A 7 0.63 17.69 -4.91
N PRO A 8 -0.70 17.60 -4.78
CA PRO A 8 -1.50 18.68 -4.23
C PRO A 8 -1.05 18.97 -2.79
N GLY A 9 -0.87 20.25 -2.44
CA GLY A 9 -0.38 20.68 -1.11
C GLY A 9 1.11 21.04 -1.04
N ALA A 10 1.87 20.96 -2.14
CA ALA A 10 3.30 21.29 -2.18
C ALA A 10 3.66 22.78 -1.92
N ARG A 11 2.70 23.63 -1.55
CA ARG A 11 2.92 25.02 -1.11
C ARG A 11 2.92 25.11 0.42
N GLY A 12 3.97 24.59 1.05
CA GLY A 12 4.23 24.81 2.48
C GLY A 12 3.47 23.92 3.46
N ASP A 13 2.53 23.10 3.00
CA ASP A 13 1.81 22.15 3.86
C ASP A 13 2.59 20.83 4.02
N LYS A 14 2.50 20.21 5.21
CA LYS A 14 3.05 18.88 5.47
C LYS A 14 2.17 17.84 4.78
N ILE A 15 2.73 17.11 3.81
CA ILE A 15 2.07 15.98 3.15
C ILE A 15 2.47 14.68 3.88
N ARG A 16 1.48 13.83 4.17
CA ARG A 16 1.70 12.44 4.59
C ARG A 16 1.46 11.50 3.43
N ILE A 17 2.41 10.61 3.19
CA ILE A 17 2.34 9.57 2.16
C ILE A 17 2.29 8.21 2.86
N LEU A 18 1.28 7.41 2.54
CA LEU A 18 1.23 6.00 2.95
C LEU A 18 1.87 5.17 1.85
N GLN A 19 3.02 4.56 2.14
CA GLN A 19 3.66 3.62 1.22
C GLN A 19 3.46 2.20 1.72
N ILE A 20 2.89 1.35 0.86
CA ILE A 20 2.76 -0.09 1.08
C ILE A 20 3.66 -0.80 0.08
N ILE A 21 4.38 -1.82 0.53
CA ILE A 21 5.40 -2.50 -0.28
C ILE A 21 5.27 -4.02 -0.23
N ASN A 22 5.57 -4.67 -1.36
CA ASN A 22 5.73 -6.12 -1.49
C ASN A 22 4.55 -6.90 -0.89
N THR A 23 3.35 -6.60 -1.37
CA THR A 23 2.13 -7.21 -0.83
C THR A 23 1.96 -8.65 -1.28
N HIS A 24 2.53 -9.04 -2.44
CA HIS A 24 2.49 -10.39 -3.00
C HIS A 24 1.08 -11.00 -2.90
N LEU A 25 0.08 -10.22 -3.35
CA LEU A 25 -1.32 -10.64 -3.30
C LEU A 25 -1.59 -11.62 -4.42
N PHE A 26 -2.28 -12.70 -4.07
CA PHE A 26 -2.75 -13.69 -5.01
C PHE A 26 -4.13 -13.33 -5.56
N LEU A 27 -4.53 -14.00 -6.64
CA LEU A 27 -5.88 -13.88 -7.18
C LEU A 27 -6.90 -14.56 -6.25
N ASP A 28 -6.55 -15.70 -5.66
CA ASP A 28 -7.33 -16.35 -4.61
C ASP A 28 -6.81 -15.92 -3.23
N GLU A 29 -7.69 -15.32 -2.43
CA GLU A 29 -7.40 -14.84 -1.08
C GLU A 29 -6.97 -15.95 -0.09
N ASN A 30 -7.17 -17.22 -0.46
CA ASN A 30 -6.77 -18.38 0.32
C ASN A 30 -5.36 -18.88 0.01
N GLU A 31 -4.73 -18.39 -1.07
CA GLU A 31 -3.36 -18.75 -1.40
C GLU A 31 -2.37 -18.24 -0.35
N ILE A 32 -1.26 -18.96 -0.24
CA ILE A 32 -0.27 -18.82 0.81
C ILE A 32 1.10 -18.66 0.18
N LEU A 33 1.85 -17.65 0.62
CA LEU A 33 3.27 -17.50 0.30
C LEU A 33 4.09 -17.76 1.56
N LEU A 34 5.01 -18.72 1.51
CA LEU A 34 5.91 -19.03 2.64
C LEU A 34 5.15 -19.24 3.96
N GLU A 35 4.08 -20.04 3.93
CA GLU A 35 3.20 -20.33 5.07
C GLU A 35 2.38 -19.14 5.59
N VAL A 36 2.46 -17.99 4.92
CA VAL A 36 1.73 -16.76 5.26
C VAL A 36 0.55 -16.52 4.32
N LYS A 37 -0.62 -16.25 4.89
CA LYS A 37 -1.79 -15.72 4.16
C LYS A 37 -1.59 -14.22 3.89
N THR A 38 -0.97 -13.89 2.76
CA THR A 38 -0.59 -12.50 2.40
C THR A 38 -1.80 -11.57 2.38
N PHE A 39 -2.95 -12.05 1.91
CA PHE A 39 -4.21 -11.30 1.93
C PHE A 39 -4.66 -10.89 3.34
N LEU A 40 -4.63 -11.82 4.30
CA LEU A 40 -5.06 -11.52 5.67
C LEU A 40 -4.14 -10.52 6.37
N ILE A 41 -2.83 -10.63 6.14
CA ILE A 41 -1.87 -9.65 6.66
C ILE A 41 -2.13 -8.29 6.04
N TYR A 42 -2.26 -8.22 4.71
CA TYR A 42 -2.52 -6.98 3.99
C TYR A 42 -3.75 -6.25 4.54
N ILE A 43 -4.88 -6.96 4.66
CA ILE A 43 -6.12 -6.39 5.21
C ILE A 43 -5.96 -5.97 6.69
N SER A 44 -5.20 -6.74 7.48
CA SER A 44 -4.98 -6.41 8.90
C SER A 44 -4.18 -5.13 9.06
N VAL A 45 -3.14 -4.93 8.22
CA VAL A 45 -2.36 -3.69 8.18
C VAL A 45 -3.24 -2.51 7.73
N LEU A 46 -4.04 -2.68 6.67
CA LEU A 46 -4.96 -1.63 6.22
C LEU A 46 -5.95 -1.21 7.30
N LYS A 47 -6.52 -2.17 8.04
CA LYS A 47 -7.42 -1.89 9.16
C LYS A 47 -6.73 -1.12 10.28
N ALA A 48 -5.50 -1.50 10.63
CA ALA A 48 -4.72 -0.81 11.64
C ALA A 48 -4.43 0.65 11.23
N VAL A 49 -3.98 0.87 9.99
CA VAL A 49 -3.74 2.22 9.45
C VAL A 49 -5.02 3.05 9.40
N GLN A 50 -6.15 2.45 8.99
CA GLN A 50 -7.44 3.14 8.96
C GLN A 50 -7.90 3.54 10.37
N ALA A 51 -7.64 2.70 11.38
CA ALA A 51 -7.99 2.99 12.77
C ALA A 51 -7.21 4.18 13.36
N GLU A 52 -6.03 4.51 12.81
CA GLU A 52 -5.28 5.71 13.20
C GLU A 52 -5.97 7.02 12.78
N ASN A 53 -6.97 6.95 11.89
CA ASN A 53 -7.75 8.10 11.40
C ASN A 53 -6.88 9.26 10.89
N GLN A 54 -5.76 8.92 10.24
CA GLN A 54 -4.85 9.91 9.67
C GLN A 54 -5.21 10.22 8.23
N HIS A 55 -5.11 11.50 7.86
CA HIS A 55 -5.21 11.91 6.46
C HIS A 55 -3.86 11.72 5.75
N PHE A 56 -3.88 10.94 4.68
CA PHE A 56 -2.78 10.77 3.73
C PHE A 56 -3.14 11.48 2.42
N GLY A 57 -2.22 12.31 1.93
CA GLY A 57 -2.40 13.02 0.64
C GLY A 57 -2.08 12.14 -0.57
N LEU A 58 -1.43 10.99 -0.34
CA LEU A 58 -1.08 10.01 -1.36
C LEU A 58 -0.94 8.63 -0.73
N VAL A 59 -1.48 7.61 -1.40
CA VAL A 59 -1.16 6.21 -1.13
C VAL A 59 -0.35 5.69 -2.32
N VAL A 60 0.81 5.11 -2.04
CA VAL A 60 1.70 4.53 -3.05
C VAL A 60 1.85 3.05 -2.75
N ILE A 61 1.67 2.20 -3.76
CA ILE A 61 1.98 0.78 -3.68
C ILE A 61 3.15 0.51 -4.60
N THR A 62 4.25 -0.02 -4.05
CA THR A 62 5.50 -0.27 -4.78
C THR A 62 6.03 -1.66 -4.47
N GLY A 63 6.71 -2.32 -5.40
CA GLY A 63 7.21 -3.68 -5.17
C GLY A 63 6.08 -4.71 -5.19
N GLY A 64 6.33 -5.86 -5.85
CA GLY A 64 5.36 -6.92 -6.22
C GLY A 64 3.97 -6.80 -5.59
N LEU A 65 3.06 -6.10 -6.27
CA LEU A 65 1.68 -5.95 -5.82
C LEU A 65 0.97 -7.31 -5.87
N ALA A 66 0.97 -7.90 -7.05
CA ALA A 66 0.46 -9.23 -7.33
C ALA A 66 1.61 -10.25 -7.29
N GLN A 67 1.31 -11.44 -6.78
CA GLN A 67 2.13 -12.61 -6.99
C GLN A 67 1.60 -13.29 -8.26
N ASP A 68 2.40 -13.23 -9.32
CA ASP A 68 2.12 -14.01 -10.52
C ASP A 68 2.34 -15.50 -10.23
N ASN A 69 1.58 -16.33 -10.92
CA ASN A 69 1.72 -17.79 -10.92
C ASN A 69 2.95 -18.22 -11.72
#